data_AF-A0A4U5JX76-F1
#
_entry.id   AF-A0A4U5JX76-F1
#
_cell.length_a   1.000
_cell.length_b   1.000
_cell.length_c   1.000
_cell.angle_alpha   90.00
_cell.angle_beta   90.00
_cell.angle_gamma   90.00
#
_symmetry.space_group_name_H-M   'P 1'
#
loop_
_entity.id
_entity.type
_entity.pdbx_description
1 polymer ?
#
loop_
_entity_poly.entity_id
_entity_poly.type
_entity_poly.pdbx_seq_one_letter_code
_entity_poly.pdbx_strand_id
1 'polypeptide(L)'
;MRLPTGDVHDFDIFVGRWRTQQRRLKERLVGSTDWIEFEGVQDFRLLLGGAGNMTDNLFQLPDGPYRGVTVRAFDPQTKSWAIWWLDGNRPHKIDVPVIGRFENGSGAFYADDKFDGKPIKVRFLWKDIKADSRRWEQAFSPDGGKTWETNWTGDFFRIT
;
A
#
# COMPACT_ATOMS: atom_id res chain seq x y z
N MET A 1 -3.63 -22.68 2.47
CA MET A 1 -3.48 -21.21 2.38
C MET A 1 -3.35 -20.67 3.79
N ARG A 2 -2.28 -19.96 4.12
CA ARG A 2 -2.11 -19.31 5.43
C ARG A 2 -2.52 -17.85 5.26
N LEU A 3 -3.53 -17.41 6.00
CA LEU A 3 -3.88 -15.99 6.07
C LEU A 3 -2.85 -15.24 6.92
N PRO A 4 -2.66 -13.94 6.69
CA PRO A 4 -1.77 -13.13 7.51
C PRO A 4 -2.22 -13.08 8.98
N THR A 5 -1.29 -13.29 9.90
CA THR A 5 -1.55 -13.46 11.34
C THR A 5 -0.69 -12.58 12.24
N GLY A 6 0.16 -11.72 11.67
CA GLY A 6 1.03 -10.82 12.42
C GLY A 6 2.44 -11.37 12.61
N ASP A 7 2.94 -12.11 11.61
CA ASP A 7 4.29 -12.66 11.61
C ASP A 7 5.03 -12.41 10.29
N VAL A 8 6.27 -12.90 10.22
CA VAL A 8 7.18 -12.65 9.10
C VAL A 8 6.68 -13.20 7.76
N HIS A 9 5.67 -14.07 7.75
CA HIS A 9 5.11 -14.67 6.53
C HIS A 9 3.83 -13.96 6.04
N ASP A 10 3.42 -12.85 6.67
CA ASP A 10 2.16 -12.16 6.37
C ASP A 10 2.01 -11.77 4.88
N PHE A 11 3.12 -11.49 4.19
CA PHE A 11 3.09 -11.10 2.78
C PHE A 11 3.39 -12.24 1.80
N ASP A 12 3.74 -13.44 2.25
CA ASP A 12 4.19 -14.55 1.39
C ASP A 12 3.10 -15.00 0.40
N ILE A 13 1.84 -14.93 0.83
CA ILE A 13 0.68 -15.22 -0.02
C ILE A 13 0.65 -14.35 -1.28
N PHE A 14 1.35 -13.22 -1.30
CA PHE A 14 1.33 -12.27 -2.41
C PHE A 14 2.45 -12.44 -3.43
N VAL A 15 3.37 -13.38 -3.25
CA VAL A 15 4.45 -13.64 -4.22
C VAL A 15 3.88 -13.94 -5.60
N GLY A 16 4.46 -13.30 -6.62
CA GLY A 16 4.07 -13.46 -8.03
C GLY A 16 3.52 -12.19 -8.66
N ARG A 17 2.86 -12.35 -9.82
CA ARG A 17 2.36 -11.25 -10.64
C ARG A 17 0.85 -11.03 -10.44
N TRP A 18 0.46 -9.77 -10.44
CA TRP A 18 -0.92 -9.35 -10.21
C TRP A 18 -1.34 -8.28 -11.21
N ARG A 19 -2.59 -8.35 -11.66
CA ARG A 19 -3.28 -7.22 -12.29
C ARG A 19 -4.02 -6.43 -11.21
N THR A 20 -4.18 -5.14 -11.41
CA THR A 20 -4.79 -4.25 -10.42
C THR A 20 -5.80 -3.32 -11.06
N GLN A 21 -6.93 -3.13 -10.41
CA GLN A 21 -7.88 -2.07 -10.70
C GLN A 21 -7.81 -1.05 -9.56
N GLN A 22 -7.49 0.19 -9.90
CA GLN A 22 -7.18 1.23 -8.94
C GLN A 22 -8.07 2.43 -9.18
N ARG A 23 -8.31 3.18 -8.11
CA ARG A 23 -8.82 4.54 -8.20
C ARG A 23 -8.22 5.42 -7.14
N ARG A 24 -7.95 6.68 -7.46
CA ARG A 24 -7.48 7.69 -6.51
C ARG A 24 -8.22 9.00 -6.69
N LEU A 25 -8.40 9.76 -5.61
CA LEU A 25 -8.95 11.11 -5.72
C LEU A 25 -8.02 12.01 -6.54
N LYS A 26 -8.62 12.92 -7.32
CA LYS A 26 -7.88 13.98 -8.02
C LYS A 26 -7.19 14.88 -7.01
N GLU A 27 -7.95 15.38 -6.04
CA GLU A 27 -7.49 16.25 -4.97
C GLU A 27 -7.82 15.63 -3.61
N ARG A 28 -6.98 15.87 -2.61
CA ARG A 28 -7.10 15.26 -1.27
C ARG A 28 -7.36 16.34 -0.24
N LEU A 29 -8.17 16.02 0.76
CA LEU A 29 -8.48 16.88 1.92
C LEU A 29 -9.15 18.21 1.54
N VAL A 30 -9.87 18.23 0.42
CA VAL A 30 -10.66 19.37 -0.06
C VAL A 30 -12.16 19.03 -0.23
N GLY A 31 -12.58 17.85 0.24
CA GLY A 31 -13.94 17.35 0.04
C GLY A 31 -14.20 16.88 -1.40
N SER A 32 -13.15 16.53 -2.15
CA SER A 32 -13.27 16.04 -3.52
C SER A 32 -13.98 14.70 -3.57
N THR A 33 -14.88 14.53 -4.53
CA THR A 33 -15.49 13.24 -4.89
C THR A 33 -15.05 12.77 -6.28
N ASP A 34 -14.08 13.45 -6.88
CA ASP A 34 -13.63 13.16 -8.24
C ASP A 34 -12.52 12.11 -8.22
N TRP A 35 -12.84 10.93 -8.75
CA TRP A 35 -11.91 9.81 -8.83
C TRP A 35 -11.30 9.68 -10.23
N ILE A 36 -10.02 9.34 -10.27
CA ILE A 36 -9.34 8.84 -11.46
C ILE A 36 -9.21 7.34 -11.29
N GLU A 37 -9.76 6.58 -12.23
CA GLU A 37 -9.63 5.12 -12.30
C GLU A 37 -8.53 4.73 -13.29
N PHE A 38 -7.79 3.67 -12.96
CA PHE A 38 -6.68 3.19 -13.79
C PHE A 38 -6.35 1.74 -13.47
N GLU A 39 -5.76 1.06 -14.44
CA GLU A 39 -5.27 -0.30 -14.26
C GLU A 39 -3.78 -0.32 -13.95
N GLY A 40 -3.28 -1.48 -13.53
CA GLY A 40 -1.87 -1.68 -13.32
C GLY A 40 -1.48 -3.14 -13.25
N VAL A 41 -0.17 -3.36 -13.22
CA VAL A 41 0.44 -4.66 -12.97
C VAL A 41 1.47 -4.53 -11.85
N GLN A 42 1.56 -5.57 -11.04
CA GLN A 42 2.54 -5.69 -9.98
C GLN A 42 3.37 -6.96 -10.15
N ASP A 43 4.66 -6.85 -9.85
CA ASP A 43 5.56 -7.99 -9.69
C ASP A 43 6.06 -8.01 -8.24
N PHE A 44 5.66 -9.03 -7.48
CA PHE A 44 5.95 -9.16 -6.07
C PHE A 44 6.99 -10.25 -5.81
N ARG A 45 8.04 -9.92 -5.05
CA ARG A 45 9.09 -10.86 -4.67
C ARG A 45 9.57 -10.68 -3.23
N LEU A 46 9.99 -11.78 -2.62
CA LEU A 46 10.60 -11.79 -1.28
C LEU A 46 12.03 -11.25 -1.33
N LEU A 47 12.48 -10.71 -0.21
CA LEU A 47 13.82 -10.19 0.05
C LEU A 47 14.25 -10.59 1.47
N LEU A 48 15.50 -10.28 1.84
CA LEU A 48 16.01 -10.43 3.21
C LEU A 48 15.74 -11.83 3.81
N GLY A 49 15.85 -12.89 3.00
CA GLY A 49 15.58 -14.25 3.44
C GLY A 49 14.13 -14.51 3.88
N GLY A 50 13.16 -13.73 3.39
CA GLY A 50 11.75 -13.78 3.78
C GLY A 50 11.34 -12.69 4.79
N ALA A 51 12.29 -12.05 5.47
CA ALA A 51 12.01 -10.95 6.40
C ALA A 51 11.75 -9.59 5.71
N GLY A 52 11.73 -9.58 4.38
CA GLY A 52 11.41 -8.41 3.57
C GLY A 52 10.78 -8.82 2.25
N ASN A 53 10.24 -7.83 1.54
CA ASN A 53 9.74 -8.02 0.19
C ASN A 53 9.74 -6.71 -0.58
N MET A 54 9.55 -6.79 -1.88
CA MET A 54 9.25 -5.63 -2.71
C MET A 54 8.17 -5.92 -3.73
N THR A 55 7.59 -4.85 -4.25
CA THR A 55 6.65 -4.87 -5.36
C THR A 55 7.07 -3.82 -6.37
N ASP A 56 7.37 -4.22 -7.60
CA ASP A 56 7.47 -3.30 -8.73
C ASP A 56 6.06 -3.04 -9.28
N ASN A 57 5.69 -1.77 -9.40
CA ASN A 57 4.35 -1.34 -9.81
C ASN A 57 4.43 -0.58 -11.12
N LEU A 58 3.58 -0.95 -12.07
CA LEU A 58 3.31 -0.17 -13.27
C LEU A 58 1.81 0.12 -13.34
N PHE A 59 1.45 1.40 -13.30
CA PHE A 59 0.09 1.91 -13.41
C PHE A 59 -0.10 2.63 -14.74
N GLN A 60 -1.27 2.46 -15.36
CA GLN A 60 -1.64 3.09 -16.62
C GLN A 60 -2.56 4.28 -16.32
N LEU A 61 -1.98 5.43 -15.93
CA LEU A 61 -2.75 6.65 -15.70
C LEU A 61 -3.15 7.33 -17.03
N PRO A 62 -4.19 8.17 -17.04
CA PRO A 62 -4.59 8.94 -18.22
C PRO A 62 -3.45 9.78 -18.83
N ASP A 63 -2.58 10.33 -17.99
CA ASP A 63 -1.48 11.22 -18.41
C ASP A 63 -0.19 10.46 -18.77
N GLY A 64 -0.23 9.12 -18.74
CA GLY A 64 0.90 8.25 -19.07
C GLY A 64 1.24 7.23 -17.98
N PRO A 65 2.17 6.30 -18.26
CA PRO A 65 2.53 5.25 -17.32
C PRO A 65 3.21 5.84 -16.07
N TYR A 66 2.79 5.37 -14.90
CA TYR A 66 3.37 5.72 -13.61
C TYR A 66 4.00 4.49 -12.98
N ARG A 67 5.25 4.63 -12.54
CA ARG A 67 6.02 3.55 -11.92
C ARG A 67 6.43 3.90 -10.50
N GLY A 68 6.46 2.89 -9.65
CA GLY A 68 7.07 3.01 -8.34
C GLY A 68 7.26 1.66 -7.68
N VAL A 69 8.09 1.65 -6.65
CA VAL A 69 8.46 0.43 -5.93
C VAL A 69 7.94 0.53 -4.51
N THR A 70 7.26 -0.51 -4.05
CA THR A 70 7.00 -0.70 -2.63
C THR A 70 8.09 -1.59 -2.05
N VAL A 71 8.69 -1.19 -0.94
CA VAL A 71 9.62 -2.04 -0.17
C VAL A 71 9.02 -2.27 1.21
N ARG A 72 9.17 -3.48 1.74
CA ARG A 72 8.66 -3.85 3.07
C ARG A 72 9.70 -4.64 3.84
N ALA A 73 9.76 -4.43 5.14
CA ALA A 73 10.62 -5.17 6.06
C ALA A 73 9.90 -5.44 7.38
N PHE A 74 10.14 -6.63 7.93
CA PHE A 74 9.56 -7.06 9.20
C PHE A 74 10.53 -6.81 10.35
N ASP A 75 10.02 -6.26 11.44
CA ASP A 75 10.72 -6.15 12.71
C ASP A 75 10.21 -7.24 13.67
N PRO A 76 11.03 -8.26 13.98
CA PRO A 76 10.63 -9.34 14.88
C PRO A 76 10.47 -8.91 16.34
N GLN A 77 11.07 -7.79 16.77
CA GLN A 77 10.95 -7.31 18.15
C GLN A 77 9.56 -6.72 18.39
N THR A 78 9.09 -5.89 17.46
CA THR A 78 7.79 -5.24 17.55
C THR A 78 6.66 -6.03 16.87
N LYS A 79 7.00 -7.08 16.12
CA LYS A 79 6.09 -7.86 15.27
C LYS A 79 5.30 -6.97 14.33
N SER A 80 6.01 -6.06 13.66
CA SER A 80 5.44 -5.07 12.77
C SER A 80 6.15 -5.09 11.42
N TRP A 81 5.45 -4.66 10.38
CA TRP A 81 6.05 -4.34 9.09
C TRP A 81 6.10 -2.84 8.91
N ALA A 82 7.20 -2.39 8.33
CA ALA A 82 7.31 -1.09 7.70
C ALA A 82 7.08 -1.22 6.19
N ILE A 83 6.35 -0.28 5.60
CA ILE A 83 6.04 -0.23 4.16
C ILE A 83 6.46 1.13 3.62
N TRP A 84 7.45 1.14 2.73
CA TRP A 84 7.97 2.33 2.07
C TRP A 84 7.51 2.41 0.62
N TRP A 85 7.33 3.63 0.12
CA TRP A 85 7.09 3.92 -1.29
C TRP A 85 8.25 4.69 -1.91
N LEU A 86 8.74 4.22 -3.06
CA LEU A 86 9.68 4.91 -3.92
C LEU A 86 8.96 5.30 -5.22
N ASP A 87 8.73 6.59 -5.39
CA ASP A 87 8.11 7.18 -6.58
C ASP A 87 9.15 7.26 -7.72
N GLY A 88 8.86 6.63 -8.87
CA GLY A 88 9.76 6.64 -10.03
C GLY A 88 10.03 8.03 -10.61
N ASN A 89 9.13 9.00 -10.37
CA ASN A 89 9.34 10.39 -10.75
C ASN A 89 10.18 11.18 -9.73
N ARG A 90 10.45 10.60 -8.56
CA ARG A 90 11.23 11.21 -7.47
C ARG A 90 12.26 10.22 -6.91
N PRO A 91 13.23 9.76 -7.73
CA PRO A 91 14.06 8.59 -7.43
C PRO A 91 15.04 8.78 -6.26
N HIS A 92 15.27 10.01 -5.81
CA HIS A 92 16.17 10.32 -4.70
C HIS A 92 15.48 10.37 -3.33
N LYS A 93 14.17 10.11 -3.27
CA LYS A 93 13.39 10.14 -2.03
C LYS A 93 12.58 8.86 -1.88
N ILE A 94 12.71 8.22 -0.73
CA ILE A 94 11.76 7.22 -0.24
C ILE A 94 10.84 7.88 0.78
N ASP A 95 9.54 7.61 0.71
CA ASP A 95 8.56 8.21 1.63
C ASP A 95 8.67 7.63 3.04
N VAL A 96 8.10 8.34 4.02
CA VAL A 96 8.02 7.87 5.41
C VAL A 96 7.26 6.54 5.44
N PRO A 97 7.77 5.49 6.10
CA PRO A 97 7.07 4.21 6.10
C PRO A 97 5.80 4.29 6.92
N VAL A 98 4.73 3.66 6.42
CA VAL A 98 3.64 3.25 7.30
C VAL A 98 4.08 2.00 8.07
N ILE A 99 3.83 1.99 9.37
CA ILE A 99 4.18 0.91 10.29
C ILE A 99 2.90 0.29 10.83
N GLY A 100 2.86 -1.04 10.91
CA GLY A 100 1.67 -1.76 11.33
C GLY A 100 1.83 -3.26 11.23
N ARG A 101 0.73 -4.00 11.29
CA ARG A 101 0.75 -5.46 11.25
C ARG A 101 -0.57 -6.02 10.75
N PHE A 102 -0.56 -7.32 10.47
CA PHE A 102 -1.79 -8.06 10.23
C PHE A 102 -2.34 -8.65 11.51
N GLU A 103 -3.66 -8.62 11.64
CA GLU A 103 -4.42 -9.25 12.70
C GLU A 103 -5.70 -9.83 12.08
N ASN A 104 -6.00 -11.10 12.37
CA ASN A 104 -7.22 -11.76 11.92
C ASN A 104 -7.47 -11.65 10.39
N GLY A 105 -6.40 -11.80 9.58
CA GLY A 105 -6.50 -11.76 8.11
C GLY A 105 -6.69 -10.36 7.50
N SER A 106 -6.58 -9.29 8.29
CA SER A 106 -6.60 -7.89 7.81
C SER A 106 -5.36 -7.15 8.30
N GLY A 107 -4.90 -6.14 7.56
CA GLY A 107 -3.72 -5.35 7.90
C GLY A 107 -4.07 -3.88 8.11
N ALA A 108 -3.49 -3.25 9.12
CA ALA A 108 -3.60 -1.82 9.36
C ALA A 108 -2.23 -1.21 9.65
N PHE A 109 -1.89 -0.14 8.93
CA PHE A 109 -0.58 0.51 8.97
C PHE A 109 -0.75 2.02 9.02
N TYR A 110 0.13 2.71 9.76
CA TYR A 110 0.01 4.14 10.02
C TYR A 110 1.36 4.86 9.91
N ALA A 111 1.33 6.12 9.50
CA ALA A 111 2.47 7.04 9.55
C ALA A 111 2.03 8.45 9.95
N ASP A 112 2.97 9.21 10.51
CA ASP A 112 2.95 10.67 10.54
C ASP A 112 3.70 11.19 9.31
N ASP A 113 3.05 12.01 8.50
CA ASP A 113 3.66 12.60 7.29
C ASP A 113 3.14 14.02 7.03
N LYS A 114 3.48 14.59 5.88
CA LYS A 114 3.00 15.89 5.42
C LYS A 114 2.37 15.79 4.04
N PHE A 115 1.21 16.43 3.87
CA PHE A 115 0.59 16.68 2.58
C PHE A 115 0.51 18.19 2.37
N ASP A 116 1.06 18.68 1.27
CA ASP A 116 1.23 20.12 0.97
C ASP A 116 1.83 20.92 2.15
N GLY A 117 2.85 20.32 2.78
CA GLY A 117 3.56 20.91 3.93
C GLY A 117 2.81 20.85 5.26
N LYS A 118 1.54 20.45 5.28
CA LYS A 118 0.73 20.34 6.50
C LYS A 118 0.82 18.93 7.09
N PRO A 119 0.96 18.78 8.42
CA PRO A 119 0.96 17.47 9.07
C PRO A 119 -0.33 16.70 8.81
N ILE A 120 -0.20 15.41 8.51
CA ILE A 120 -1.31 14.46 8.37
C ILE A 120 -0.94 13.12 9.01
N LYS A 121 -1.95 12.32 9.34
CA LYS A 121 -1.78 10.87 9.49
C LYS A 121 -2.09 10.18 8.17
N VAL A 122 -1.30 9.18 7.83
CA VAL A 122 -1.56 8.26 6.71
C VAL A 122 -1.99 6.91 7.27
N ARG A 123 -2.94 6.25 6.63
CA ARG A 123 -3.36 4.88 6.96
C ARG A 123 -3.45 4.01 5.72
N PHE A 124 -2.82 2.84 5.76
CA PHE A 124 -3.09 1.76 4.82
C PHE A 124 -3.92 0.67 5.48
N LEU A 125 -4.91 0.18 4.75
CA LEU A 125 -5.71 -0.99 5.13
C LEU A 125 -5.56 -2.08 4.08
N TRP A 126 -5.35 -3.31 4.53
CA TRP A 126 -5.39 -4.53 3.71
C TRP A 126 -6.58 -5.37 4.16
N LYS A 127 -7.45 -5.71 3.22
CA LYS A 127 -8.74 -6.36 3.48
C LYS A 127 -9.03 -7.42 2.42
N ASP A 128 -10.03 -8.26 2.68
CA ASP A 128 -10.58 -9.23 1.72
C ASP A 128 -9.50 -10.12 1.08
N ILE A 129 -8.53 -10.56 1.88
CA ILE A 129 -7.35 -11.30 1.42
C ILE A 129 -7.73 -12.75 1.12
N LYS A 130 -7.48 -13.16 -0.12
CA LYS A 130 -7.64 -14.52 -0.64
C LYS A 130 -6.38 -14.93 -1.40
N ALA A 131 -6.31 -16.18 -1.86
CA ALA A 131 -5.14 -16.68 -2.61
C ALA A 131 -4.88 -15.93 -3.92
N ASP A 132 -5.95 -15.47 -4.56
CA ASP A 132 -5.98 -14.89 -5.90
C ASP A 132 -6.48 -13.44 -5.94
N SER A 133 -6.88 -12.89 -4.80
CA SER A 133 -7.44 -11.54 -4.71
C SER A 133 -7.20 -10.87 -3.35
N ARG A 134 -7.17 -9.54 -3.33
CA ARG A 134 -7.07 -8.72 -2.11
C ARG A 134 -7.56 -7.30 -2.40
N ARG A 135 -7.93 -6.57 -1.34
CA ARG A 135 -8.24 -5.14 -1.40
C ARG A 135 -7.26 -4.33 -0.54
N TRP A 136 -6.85 -3.18 -1.05
CA TRP A 136 -6.02 -2.21 -0.33
C TRP A 136 -6.64 -0.82 -0.39
N GLU A 137 -6.48 -0.05 0.69
CA GLU A 137 -6.98 1.32 0.78
C GLU A 137 -5.94 2.21 1.46
N GLN A 138 -5.79 3.44 0.96
CA GLN A 138 -5.08 4.54 1.62
C GLN A 138 -6.07 5.62 2.05
N ALA A 139 -5.87 6.13 3.26
CA ALA A 139 -6.59 7.29 3.76
C ALA A 139 -5.65 8.30 4.42
N PHE A 140 -6.02 9.58 4.33
CA PHE A 140 -5.35 10.68 5.02
C PHE A 140 -6.27 11.23 6.11
N SER A 141 -5.66 11.72 7.18
CA SER A 141 -6.36 12.41 8.26
C SER A 141 -5.64 13.72 8.60
N PRO A 142 -6.33 14.87 8.51
CA PRO A 142 -5.77 16.18 8.87
C PRO A 142 -5.91 16.51 10.36
N ASP A 143 -6.63 15.69 11.14
CA ASP A 143 -7.04 15.99 12.52
C ASP A 143 -6.50 15.00 13.56
N GLY A 144 -5.37 14.37 13.23
CA GLY A 144 -4.67 13.43 14.11
C GLY A 144 -5.33 12.04 14.18
N GLY A 145 -6.12 11.67 13.18
CA GLY A 145 -6.74 10.36 13.05
C GLY A 145 -8.19 10.28 13.54
N LYS A 146 -8.84 11.42 13.83
CA LYS A 146 -10.25 11.46 14.26
C LYS A 146 -11.18 11.22 13.08
N THR A 147 -10.88 11.83 11.94
CA THR A 147 -11.57 11.60 10.66
C THR A 147 -10.59 11.15 9.59
N TRP A 148 -11.08 10.39 8.60
CA TRP A 148 -10.26 9.79 7.55
C TRP A 148 -10.90 9.96 6.18
N GLU A 149 -10.17 10.54 5.23
CA GLU A 149 -10.54 10.59 3.82
C GLU A 149 -9.81 9.47 3.07
N THR A 150 -10.53 8.41 2.71
CA THR A 150 -10.01 7.38 1.80
C THR A 150 -9.80 8.03 0.43
N ASN A 151 -8.56 8.07 -0.02
CA ASN A 151 -8.16 8.81 -1.23
C ASN A 151 -7.48 7.94 -2.29
N TRP A 152 -7.29 6.65 -2.00
CA TRP A 152 -6.86 5.66 -2.99
C TRP A 152 -7.37 4.28 -2.57
N THR A 153 -7.97 3.54 -3.50
CA THR A 153 -8.31 2.13 -3.31
C THR A 153 -7.80 1.29 -4.47
N GLY A 154 -7.41 0.05 -4.18
CA GLY A 154 -6.96 -0.91 -5.18
C GLY A 154 -7.53 -2.30 -4.94
N ASP A 155 -8.00 -2.93 -6.00
CA ASP A 155 -8.37 -4.34 -6.06
C ASP A 155 -7.33 -5.07 -6.91
N PHE A 156 -6.85 -6.22 -6.42
CA PHE A 156 -5.76 -6.96 -7.04
C PHE A 156 -6.22 -8.37 -7.35
N PHE A 157 -5.80 -8.88 -8.50
CA PHE A 157 -6.12 -10.21 -8.97
C PHE A 157 -4.87 -10.90 -9.49
N ARG A 158 -4.62 -12.13 -9.06
CA ARG A 158 -3.45 -12.89 -9.51
C ARG A 158 -3.52 -13.14 -11.01
N ILE A 159 -2.38 -13.03 -11.69
CA ILE A 159 -2.24 -13.45 -13.07
C ILE A 159 -1.83 -14.92 -13.02
N THR A 160 -2.71 -15.80 -13.53
CA THR A 160 -2.47 -17.25 -13.68
C THR A 160 -1.44 -17.54 -14.75
#